data_AF-A0A957VJM8-F1
#
_entry.id   AF-A0A957VJM8-F1
#
_cell.length_a   1.000
_cell.length_b   1.000
_cell.length_c   1.000
_cell.angle_alpha   90.00
_cell.angle_beta   90.00
_cell.angle_gamma   90.00
#
_symmetry.space_group_name_H-M   'P 1'
#
loop_
_entity.id
_entity.type
_entity.pdbx_description
1 polymer ?
#
loop_
_entity_poly.entity_id
_entity_poly.type
_entity_poly.pdbx_seq_one_letter_code
_entity_poly.pdbx_strand_id
1 'polypeptide(L)'
;MHVLFDHDGGIDDLISLTMLLAMEHVDLRGVVVTPADSYLRPALSATQKILRRFGRSDIPVAAGTLRGANPFPRTWRAQPYAVDALPILNEPTTPLVPPVAAPGHVFLAETLAAADVPVTVLVTGPATNLAAAFAMDPALPAKVREVVWMGGALHVDGNVHDYEHDGSAEWNAYWDPDATRTLLASGAPVTLFPLDVTNHVPVTMAWLQRLARQRAHSLSDFAGQCWAMTVGVIPAYA
;
A
#
# COMPACT_ATOMS: atom_id res chain seq x y z
N MET A 1 10.14 -15.58 -2.27
CA MET A 1 9.82 -15.10 -0.92
C MET A 1 8.32 -14.88 -0.83
N HIS A 2 7.63 -15.48 0.15
CA HIS A 2 6.18 -15.24 0.31
C HIS A 2 5.91 -13.87 0.89
N VAL A 3 5.03 -13.11 0.25
CA VAL A 3 4.67 -11.74 0.63
C VAL A 3 3.15 -11.61 0.75
N LEU A 4 2.70 -10.99 1.83
CA LEU A 4 1.37 -10.37 1.93
C LEU A 4 1.55 -8.86 1.79
N PHE A 5 0.68 -8.22 1.02
CA PHE A 5 0.77 -6.77 0.77
C PHE A 5 -0.49 -6.06 1.29
N ASP A 6 -0.36 -5.21 2.29
CA ASP A 6 -1.43 -4.33 2.79
C ASP A 6 -1.12 -2.89 2.40
N HIS A 7 -1.95 -2.33 1.52
CA HIS A 7 -1.75 -0.99 0.99
C HIS A 7 -3.04 -0.19 1.10
N ASP A 8 -2.96 1.14 1.17
CA ASP A 8 -4.14 1.99 1.29
C ASP A 8 -4.57 2.69 0.01
N GLY A 9 -3.91 2.38 -1.10
CA GLY A 9 -4.42 2.58 -2.44
C GLY A 9 -4.08 3.93 -3.03
N GLY A 10 -3.15 4.67 -2.42
CA GLY A 10 -2.50 5.83 -3.02
C GLY A 10 -1.84 5.49 -4.36
N ILE A 11 -1.38 6.53 -5.04
CA ILE A 11 -0.77 6.37 -6.37
C ILE A 11 0.47 5.48 -6.31
N ASP A 12 1.32 5.69 -5.32
CA ASP A 12 2.54 4.93 -5.08
C ASP A 12 2.27 3.48 -4.63
N ASP A 13 1.20 3.20 -3.90
CA ASP A 13 0.77 1.83 -3.59
C ASP A 13 0.43 1.03 -4.85
N LEU A 14 -0.35 1.64 -5.73
CA LEU A 14 -0.77 0.99 -6.98
C LEU A 14 0.43 0.77 -7.91
N ILE A 15 1.42 1.67 -7.90
CA ILE A 15 2.71 1.45 -8.56
C ILE A 15 3.48 0.32 -7.87
N SER A 16 3.54 0.30 -6.54
CA SER A 16 4.23 -0.73 -5.76
C SER A 16 3.70 -2.13 -6.05
N LEU A 17 2.38 -2.28 -6.22
CA LEU A 17 1.78 -3.53 -6.68
C LEU A 17 2.36 -3.98 -8.02
N THR A 18 2.50 -3.09 -9.00
CA THR A 18 3.10 -3.45 -10.31
C THR A 18 4.56 -3.86 -10.17
N MET A 19 5.30 -3.24 -9.25
CA MET A 19 6.69 -3.59 -8.97
C MET A 19 6.79 -4.98 -8.33
N LEU A 20 5.96 -5.30 -7.34
CA LEU A 20 5.89 -6.62 -6.71
C LEU A 20 5.58 -7.71 -7.73
N LEU A 21 4.64 -7.46 -8.66
CA LEU A 21 4.27 -8.42 -9.70
C LEU A 21 5.38 -8.64 -10.74
N ALA A 22 6.30 -7.68 -10.90
CA ALA A 22 7.45 -7.80 -11.80
C ALA A 22 8.69 -8.46 -11.14
N MET A 23 8.68 -8.66 -9.83
CA MET A 23 9.80 -9.27 -9.10
C MET A 23 9.70 -10.80 -9.10
N GLU A 24 10.53 -11.48 -9.90
CA GLU A 24 10.53 -12.96 -10.02
C GLU A 24 10.81 -13.70 -8.71
N HIS A 25 11.51 -13.07 -7.76
CA HIS A 25 11.83 -13.64 -6.46
C HIS A 25 10.72 -13.42 -5.42
N VAL A 26 9.67 -12.67 -5.75
CA VAL A 26 8.51 -12.39 -4.88
C VAL A 26 7.34 -13.29 -5.29
N ASP A 27 6.79 -13.96 -4.29
CA ASP A 27 5.58 -14.77 -4.41
C ASP A 27 4.48 -14.09 -3.58
N LEU A 28 3.73 -13.21 -4.25
CA LEU A 28 2.65 -12.44 -3.64
C LEU A 28 1.44 -13.33 -3.39
N ARG A 29 1.15 -13.57 -2.10
CA ARG A 29 0.12 -14.51 -1.62
C ARG A 29 -1.25 -13.89 -1.40
N GLY A 30 -1.32 -12.57 -1.33
CA GLY A 30 -2.56 -11.84 -1.15
C GLY A 30 -2.34 -10.35 -1.01
N VAL A 31 -3.39 -9.59 -1.30
CA VAL A 31 -3.40 -8.13 -1.21
C VAL A 31 -4.57 -7.70 -0.32
N VAL A 32 -4.33 -6.76 0.59
CA VAL A 32 -5.36 -6.06 1.36
C VAL A 32 -5.39 -4.61 0.90
N VAL A 33 -6.60 -4.09 0.66
CA VAL A 33 -6.81 -2.67 0.33
C VAL A 33 -7.45 -1.96 1.52
N THR A 34 -6.69 -1.10 2.17
CA THR A 34 -7.11 -0.30 3.33
C THR A 34 -7.72 1.03 2.90
N PRO A 35 -8.92 1.43 3.37
CA PRO A 35 -9.54 2.67 2.93
C PRO A 35 -9.02 3.92 3.69
N ALA A 36 -7.70 4.10 3.74
CA ALA A 36 -7.03 5.23 4.38
C ALA A 36 -6.76 6.36 3.38
N ASP A 37 -5.63 6.40 2.66
CA ASP A 37 -5.35 7.36 1.58
C ASP A 37 -6.12 7.08 0.27
N SER A 38 -7.22 6.35 0.36
CA SER A 38 -8.14 6.13 -0.75
C SER A 38 -9.60 6.03 -0.31
N TYR A 39 -10.48 6.15 -1.30
CA TYR A 39 -11.79 5.51 -1.23
C TYR A 39 -11.67 4.03 -1.63
N LEU A 40 -12.30 3.16 -0.86
CA LEU A 40 -12.18 1.70 -1.03
C LEU A 40 -12.52 1.24 -2.45
N ARG A 41 -13.65 1.70 -3.00
CA ARG A 41 -14.18 1.19 -4.28
C ARG A 41 -13.19 1.38 -5.45
N PRO A 42 -12.68 2.60 -5.75
CA PRO A 42 -11.72 2.77 -6.83
C PRO A 42 -10.39 2.07 -6.55
N ALA A 43 -9.86 2.10 -5.32
CA ALA A 43 -8.59 1.43 -5.00
C ALA A 43 -8.67 -0.09 -5.17
N LEU A 44 -9.77 -0.71 -4.71
CA LEU A 44 -10.01 -2.14 -4.86
C LEU A 44 -10.16 -2.54 -6.33
N SER A 45 -10.92 -1.75 -7.10
CA SER A 45 -11.09 -1.95 -8.55
C SER A 45 -9.76 -1.81 -9.30
N ALA A 46 -8.97 -0.77 -9.01
CA ALA A 46 -7.66 -0.57 -9.62
C ALA A 46 -6.70 -1.73 -9.30
N THR A 47 -6.67 -2.19 -8.05
CA THR A 47 -5.89 -3.35 -7.59
C THR A 47 -6.24 -4.61 -8.39
N GLN A 48 -7.53 -4.93 -8.50
CA GLN A 48 -8.00 -6.09 -9.28
C GLN A 48 -7.68 -5.95 -10.78
N LYS A 49 -7.81 -4.75 -11.34
CA LYS A 49 -7.47 -4.47 -12.75
C LYS A 49 -5.97 -4.62 -13.01
N ILE A 50 -5.11 -4.18 -12.09
CA ILE A 50 -3.65 -4.36 -12.15
C ILE A 50 -3.32 -5.85 -12.12
N LEU A 51 -3.84 -6.61 -11.15
CA LEU A 51 -3.64 -8.06 -11.07
C LEU A 51 -4.07 -8.76 -12.36
N ARG A 52 -5.26 -8.43 -12.89
CA ARG A 52 -5.74 -8.95 -14.18
C ARG A 52 -4.79 -8.62 -15.33
N ARG A 53 -4.28 -7.38 -15.39
CA ARG A 53 -3.39 -6.94 -16.47
C ARG A 53 -2.07 -7.71 -16.49
N PHE A 54 -1.60 -8.14 -15.33
CA PHE A 54 -0.42 -9.00 -15.15
C PHE A 54 -0.73 -10.50 -15.25
N GLY A 55 -1.97 -10.90 -15.54
CA GLY A 55 -2.37 -12.30 -15.58
C GLY A 55 -2.34 -12.99 -14.21
N ARG A 56 -2.42 -12.21 -13.13
CA ARG A 56 -2.33 -12.65 -11.73
C ARG A 56 -3.64 -12.52 -10.94
N SER A 57 -4.76 -12.73 -11.62
CA SER A 57 -6.09 -12.77 -10.97
C SER A 57 -6.27 -13.97 -10.01
N ASP A 58 -5.30 -14.88 -9.93
CA ASP A 58 -5.21 -15.93 -8.91
C ASP A 58 -4.91 -15.40 -7.51
N ILE A 59 -4.31 -14.21 -7.41
CA ILE A 59 -3.95 -13.60 -6.13
C ILE A 59 -5.22 -13.07 -5.44
N PRO A 60 -5.55 -13.54 -4.23
CA PRO A 60 -6.72 -13.06 -3.51
C PRO A 60 -6.55 -11.60 -3.08
N VAL A 61 -7.65 -10.84 -3.16
CA VAL A 61 -7.72 -9.45 -2.70
C VAL A 61 -8.78 -9.33 -1.63
N ALA A 62 -8.43 -8.81 -0.46
CA ALA A 62 -9.36 -8.53 0.63
C ALA A 62 -9.59 -7.03 0.80
N ALA A 63 -10.79 -6.66 1.21
CA ALA A 63 -11.14 -5.28 1.52
C ALA A 63 -10.93 -5.00 3.02
N GLY A 64 -10.18 -3.96 3.35
CA GLY A 64 -10.11 -3.41 4.69
C GLY A 64 -11.46 -2.81 5.10
N THR A 65 -11.92 -3.15 6.30
CA THR A 65 -13.20 -2.66 6.85
C THR A 65 -13.01 -1.75 8.07
N LEU A 66 -11.80 -1.73 8.62
CA LEU A 66 -11.44 -0.93 9.80
C LEU A 66 -11.32 0.54 9.42
N ARG A 67 -11.55 1.42 10.41
CA ARG A 67 -11.51 2.87 10.25
C ARG A 67 -10.45 3.43 11.19
N GLY A 68 -9.62 4.33 10.68
CA GLY A 68 -8.65 5.08 11.46
C GLY A 68 -9.31 6.23 12.21
N ALA A 69 -8.59 6.71 13.22
CA ALA A 69 -8.98 7.86 14.01
C ALA A 69 -8.85 9.17 13.21
N ASN A 70 -7.80 9.27 12.39
CA ASN A 70 -7.42 10.52 11.73
C ASN A 70 -7.43 10.33 10.19
N PRO A 71 -8.54 10.65 9.49
CA PRO A 71 -8.67 10.36 8.07
C PRO A 71 -7.78 11.24 7.20
N PHE A 72 -7.21 10.64 6.14
CA PHE A 72 -6.46 11.38 5.11
C PHE A 72 -7.30 12.46 4.40
N PRO A 73 -6.65 13.49 3.82
CA PRO A 73 -7.30 14.54 3.04
C PRO A 73 -8.16 13.99 1.89
N ARG A 74 -9.37 14.53 1.73
CA ARG A 74 -10.34 14.05 0.71
C ARG A 74 -9.81 14.07 -0.72
N THR A 75 -8.97 15.04 -1.05
CA THR A 75 -8.40 15.21 -2.39
C THR A 75 -7.40 14.10 -2.74
N TRP A 76 -6.60 13.66 -1.77
CA TRP A 76 -5.65 12.56 -1.93
C TRP A 76 -6.40 11.24 -2.09
N ARG A 77 -7.39 11.00 -1.20
CA ARG A 77 -8.27 9.83 -1.24
C ARG A 77 -9.05 9.63 -2.55
N ALA A 78 -9.24 10.69 -3.33
CA ALA A 78 -9.93 10.64 -4.62
C ALA A 78 -9.01 10.27 -5.80
N GLN A 79 -7.69 10.36 -5.66
CA GLN A 79 -6.73 10.09 -6.73
C GLN A 79 -6.90 8.70 -7.38
N PRO A 80 -7.23 7.61 -6.65
CA PRO A 80 -7.35 6.29 -7.24
C PRO A 80 -8.49 6.16 -8.25
N TYR A 81 -9.48 7.08 -8.26
CA TYR A 81 -10.47 7.12 -9.33
C TYR A 81 -9.84 7.36 -10.70
N ALA A 82 -8.79 8.19 -10.76
CA ALA A 82 -8.10 8.45 -12.01
C ALA A 82 -7.28 7.24 -12.46
N VAL A 83 -6.56 6.58 -11.54
CA VAL A 83 -5.83 5.33 -11.84
C VAL A 83 -6.79 4.24 -12.32
N ASP A 84 -7.90 4.03 -11.60
CA ASP A 84 -8.93 3.06 -11.95
C ASP A 84 -9.53 3.30 -13.34
N ALA A 85 -9.55 4.55 -13.81
CA ALA A 85 -10.06 4.97 -15.11
C ALA A 85 -9.01 4.96 -16.24
N LEU A 86 -7.73 4.70 -15.96
CA LEU A 86 -6.70 4.70 -16.99
C LEU A 86 -7.02 3.68 -18.10
N PRO A 87 -6.88 4.02 -19.39
CA PRO A 87 -7.21 3.12 -20.50
C PRO A 87 -6.54 1.75 -20.39
N ILE A 88 -5.26 1.72 -19.99
CA ILE A 88 -4.48 0.49 -19.81
C ILE A 88 -5.09 -0.51 -18.81
N LEU A 89 -5.85 -0.03 -17.81
CA LEU A 89 -6.54 -0.88 -16.84
C LEU A 89 -7.97 -1.26 -17.27
N ASN A 90 -8.53 -0.56 -18.25
CA ASN A 90 -9.91 -0.70 -18.72
C ASN A 90 -10.03 -1.36 -20.11
N GLU A 91 -8.93 -1.90 -20.64
CA GLU A 91 -8.98 -2.77 -21.83
C GLU A 91 -9.91 -3.98 -21.55
N PRO A 92 -10.91 -4.22 -22.42
CA PRO A 92 -11.88 -5.30 -22.22
C PRO A 92 -11.20 -6.65 -22.43
N THR A 93 -10.92 -7.34 -21.32
CA THR A 93 -10.25 -8.65 -21.29
C THR A 93 -11.15 -9.67 -20.60
N THR A 94 -10.80 -10.12 -19.40
CA THR A 94 -11.59 -11.05 -18.59
C THR A 94 -12.37 -10.30 -17.49
N PRO A 95 -13.47 -10.87 -16.97
CA PRO A 95 -14.15 -10.32 -15.80
C PRO A 95 -13.21 -10.18 -14.60
N LEU A 96 -13.43 -9.15 -13.77
CA LEU A 96 -12.68 -9.02 -12.51
C LEU A 96 -13.11 -10.11 -11.53
N VAL A 97 -12.14 -10.68 -10.81
CA VAL A 97 -12.41 -11.60 -9.71
C VAL A 97 -12.84 -10.77 -8.50
N PRO A 98 -14.02 -11.03 -7.90
CA PRO A 98 -14.48 -10.33 -6.70
C PRO A 98 -13.47 -10.44 -5.54
N PRO A 99 -13.45 -9.46 -4.62
CA PRO A 99 -12.63 -9.60 -3.42
C PRO A 99 -13.11 -10.80 -2.59
N VAL A 100 -12.21 -11.37 -1.78
CA VAL A 100 -12.58 -12.41 -0.81
C VAL A 100 -13.57 -11.84 0.21
N ALA A 101 -14.45 -12.70 0.73
CA ALA A 101 -15.49 -12.29 1.67
C ALA A 101 -14.91 -11.90 3.05
N ALA A 102 -13.77 -12.45 3.43
CA ALA A 102 -13.10 -12.14 4.69
C ALA A 102 -12.62 -10.68 4.71
N PRO A 103 -12.90 -9.92 5.79
CA PRO A 103 -12.31 -8.60 6.00
C PRO A 103 -10.77 -8.65 6.01
N GLY A 104 -10.11 -7.56 5.63
CA GLY A 104 -8.64 -7.49 5.52
C GLY A 104 -7.85 -8.09 6.70
N HIS A 105 -8.16 -7.69 7.93
CA HIS A 105 -7.50 -8.24 9.14
C HIS A 105 -7.74 -9.74 9.34
N VAL A 106 -8.95 -10.24 9.05
CA VAL A 106 -9.27 -11.67 9.12
C VAL A 106 -8.50 -12.43 8.04
N PHE A 107 -8.49 -11.92 6.81
CA PHE A 107 -7.74 -12.51 5.71
C PHE A 107 -6.23 -12.59 6.02
N LEU A 108 -5.64 -11.54 6.61
CA LEU A 108 -4.24 -11.57 7.05
C LEU A 108 -4.03 -12.63 8.13
N ALA A 109 -4.87 -12.67 9.16
CA ALA A 109 -4.76 -13.64 10.25
C ALA A 109 -4.85 -15.08 9.75
N GLU A 110 -5.85 -15.40 8.92
CA GLU A 110 -6.06 -16.72 8.35
C GLU A 110 -4.90 -17.13 7.43
N THR A 111 -4.41 -16.22 6.58
CA THR A 111 -3.31 -16.51 5.66
C THR A 111 -1.99 -16.72 6.40
N LEU A 112 -1.71 -15.92 7.44
CA LEU A 112 -0.52 -16.09 8.28
C LEU A 112 -0.59 -17.38 9.09
N ALA A 113 -1.74 -17.71 9.70
CA ALA A 113 -1.92 -18.94 10.46
C ALA A 113 -1.69 -20.19 9.60
N ALA A 114 -2.23 -20.19 8.38
CA ALA A 114 -2.13 -21.30 7.42
C ALA A 114 -0.77 -21.41 6.73
N ALA A 115 0.12 -20.42 6.83
CA ALA A 115 1.40 -20.44 6.14
C ALA A 115 2.37 -21.47 6.76
N ASP A 116 2.88 -22.41 5.98
CA ASP A 116 3.85 -23.41 6.46
C ASP A 116 5.25 -22.83 6.70
N VAL A 117 5.53 -21.67 6.13
CA VAL A 117 6.82 -20.97 6.23
C VAL A 117 6.59 -19.49 6.58
N PRO A 118 7.54 -18.83 7.25
CA PRO A 118 7.38 -17.42 7.61
C PRO A 118 7.09 -16.53 6.39
N VAL A 119 6.15 -15.60 6.54
CA VAL A 119 5.68 -14.69 5.48
C VAL A 119 6.21 -13.29 5.74
N THR A 120 6.68 -12.60 4.71
CA THR A 120 6.99 -11.17 4.80
C THR A 120 5.70 -10.38 4.63
N VAL A 121 5.39 -9.47 5.54
CA VAL A 121 4.21 -8.60 5.42
C VAL A 121 4.68 -7.21 5.04
N LEU A 122 4.41 -6.80 3.81
CA LEU A 122 4.68 -5.45 3.33
C LEU A 122 3.44 -4.59 3.60
N VAL A 123 3.62 -3.50 4.34
CA VAL A 123 2.57 -2.56 4.69
C VAL A 123 2.98 -1.18 4.18
N THR A 124 2.19 -0.58 3.29
CA THR A 124 2.45 0.76 2.75
C THR A 124 1.41 1.80 3.12
N GLY A 125 0.31 1.37 3.74
CA GLY A 125 -0.65 2.24 4.43
C GLY A 125 -0.52 2.16 5.96
N PRO A 126 -1.58 2.50 6.71
CA PRO A 126 -1.63 2.30 8.16
C PRO A 126 -1.60 0.83 8.56
N ALA A 127 -0.93 0.50 9.67
CA ALA A 127 -0.76 -0.87 10.16
C ALA A 127 -2.02 -1.52 10.76
N THR A 128 -3.19 -0.91 10.61
CA THR A 128 -4.42 -1.25 11.35
C THR A 128 -4.91 -2.67 11.11
N ASN A 129 -4.92 -3.19 9.87
CA ASN A 129 -5.36 -4.58 9.69
C ASN A 129 -4.36 -5.57 10.27
N LEU A 130 -3.06 -5.32 10.16
CA LEU A 130 -2.04 -6.21 10.70
C LEU A 130 -2.06 -6.21 12.23
N ALA A 131 -2.19 -5.04 12.85
CA ALA A 131 -2.35 -4.92 14.29
C ALA A 131 -3.62 -5.65 14.78
N ALA A 132 -4.74 -5.49 14.07
CA ALA A 132 -5.97 -6.22 14.37
C ALA A 132 -5.83 -7.73 14.17
N ALA A 133 -5.10 -8.18 13.14
CA ALA A 133 -4.80 -9.59 12.92
C ALA A 133 -4.01 -10.17 14.10
N PHE A 134 -2.94 -9.49 14.54
CA PHE A 134 -2.17 -9.91 15.72
C PHE A 134 -2.98 -9.91 17.02
N ALA A 135 -3.97 -9.02 17.15
CA ALA A 135 -4.89 -9.03 18.29
C ALA A 135 -5.84 -10.24 18.29
N MET A 136 -6.11 -10.85 17.13
CA MET A 136 -6.93 -12.07 17.04
C MET A 136 -6.20 -13.31 17.53
N ASP A 137 -4.89 -13.40 17.30
CA ASP A 137 -4.05 -14.52 17.75
C ASP A 137 -2.61 -14.03 18.05
N PRO A 138 -2.21 -13.96 19.34
CA PRO A 138 -0.88 -13.56 19.78
C PRO A 138 0.28 -14.45 19.29
N ALA A 139 0.00 -15.63 18.70
CA ALA A 139 1.01 -16.48 18.08
C ALA A 139 1.38 -16.05 16.65
N LEU A 140 0.55 -15.23 15.99
CA LEU A 140 0.76 -14.79 14.60
C LEU A 140 2.06 -14.03 14.34
N PRO A 141 2.57 -13.17 15.24
CA PRO A 141 3.88 -12.55 15.07
C PRO A 141 5.01 -13.56 14.78
N ALA A 142 4.95 -14.77 15.33
CA ALA A 142 5.94 -15.82 15.09
C ALA A 142 5.84 -16.46 13.68
N LYS A 143 4.74 -16.23 12.95
CA LYS A 143 4.54 -16.64 11.55
C LYS A 143 5.10 -15.60 10.57
N VAL A 144 5.51 -14.43 11.05
CA VAL A 144 6.03 -13.35 10.22
C VAL A 144 7.55 -13.43 10.13
N ARG A 145 8.08 -13.44 8.90
CA ARG A 145 9.53 -13.33 8.66
C ARG A 145 10.00 -11.94 9.07
N GLU A 146 9.32 -10.93 8.55
CA GLU A 146 9.49 -9.52 8.87
C GLU A 146 8.23 -8.76 8.42
N VAL A 147 7.95 -7.66 9.09
CA VAL A 147 7.05 -6.61 8.63
C VAL A 147 7.90 -5.52 8.03
N VAL A 148 7.71 -5.22 6.75
CA VAL A 148 8.30 -4.03 6.11
C VAL A 148 7.21 -2.98 6.09
N TRP A 149 7.36 -1.90 6.84
CA TRP A 149 6.32 -0.90 6.98
C TRP A 149 6.80 0.49 6.58
N MET A 150 6.12 1.12 5.61
CA MET A 150 6.25 2.55 5.34
C MET A 150 5.48 3.31 6.41
N GLY A 151 6.22 3.96 7.32
CA GLY A 151 5.61 4.72 8.39
C GLY A 151 6.63 5.34 9.34
N GLY A 152 6.24 6.46 9.92
CA GLY A 152 7.03 7.19 10.93
C GLY A 152 7.95 8.28 10.37
N ALA A 153 8.35 9.17 11.28
CA ALA A 153 9.36 10.20 11.10
C ALA A 153 10.16 10.26 12.41
N LEU A 154 11.43 9.85 12.38
CA LEU A 154 12.22 9.61 13.60
C LEU A 154 13.15 10.77 13.94
N HIS A 155 13.84 11.30 12.93
CA HIS A 155 14.84 12.36 13.05
C HIS A 155 14.58 13.51 12.08
N VAL A 156 13.40 13.54 11.47
CA VAL A 156 12.92 14.58 10.56
C VAL A 156 11.53 15.03 11.00
N ASP A 157 11.09 16.19 10.51
CA ASP A 157 9.71 16.64 10.72
C ASP A 157 8.71 15.67 10.07
N GLY A 158 7.51 15.60 10.65
CA GLY A 158 6.40 14.85 10.09
C GLY A 158 5.81 15.51 8.84
N ASN A 159 4.89 14.81 8.19
CA ASN A 159 4.15 15.30 7.03
C ASN A 159 2.66 15.58 7.33
N VAL A 160 2.26 15.49 8.60
CA VAL A 160 0.91 15.82 9.09
C VAL A 160 0.86 17.27 9.54
N HIS A 161 0.18 18.12 8.77
CA HIS A 161 -0.09 19.52 9.12
C HIS A 161 -1.60 19.74 9.31
N ASP A 162 -2.14 19.24 10.42
CA ASP A 162 -3.57 19.35 10.77
C ASP A 162 -3.79 20.27 11.99
N TYR A 163 -5.01 20.79 12.16
CA TYR A 163 -5.38 21.82 13.13
C TYR A 163 -5.11 21.42 14.61
N GLU A 164 -4.99 20.13 14.90
CA GLU A 164 -4.76 19.60 16.26
C GLU A 164 -3.49 18.72 16.34
N HIS A 165 -2.57 18.85 15.38
CA HIS A 165 -1.33 18.10 15.37
C HIS A 165 -0.11 19.03 15.35
N ASP A 166 0.95 18.66 16.06
CA ASP A 166 2.16 19.50 16.25
C ASP A 166 3.17 19.43 15.09
N GLY A 167 2.80 18.75 13.99
CA GLY A 167 3.68 18.55 12.84
C GLY A 167 4.67 17.39 12.95
N SER A 168 4.73 16.65 14.07
CA SER A 168 5.76 15.63 14.29
C SER A 168 5.46 14.25 13.70
N ALA A 169 4.22 14.00 13.26
CA ALA A 169 3.78 12.66 12.84
C ALA A 169 3.85 12.46 11.33
N GLU A 170 4.05 11.21 10.97
CA GLU A 170 3.88 10.71 9.61
C GLU A 170 2.45 10.15 9.45
N TRP A 171 1.84 10.36 8.28
CA TRP A 171 0.43 10.06 8.00
C TRP A 171 -0.02 8.61 8.28
N ASN A 172 0.73 7.59 7.87
CA ASN A 172 0.37 6.19 8.11
C ASN A 172 0.33 5.87 9.61
N ALA A 173 1.31 6.38 10.36
CA ALA A 173 1.31 6.27 11.82
C ALA A 173 0.20 7.11 12.47
N TYR A 174 -0.05 8.32 11.96
CA TYR A 174 -1.05 9.24 12.47
C TYR A 174 -2.48 8.76 12.24
N TRP A 175 -2.75 8.06 11.13
CA TRP A 175 -4.09 7.55 10.82
C TRP A 175 -4.65 6.64 11.91
N ASP A 176 -3.78 5.80 12.49
CA ASP A 176 -4.07 4.91 13.62
C ASP A 176 -2.84 4.71 14.54
N PRO A 177 -2.63 5.60 15.53
CA PRO A 177 -1.48 5.54 16.41
C PRO A 177 -1.54 4.36 17.38
N ASP A 178 -2.73 3.84 17.69
CA ASP A 178 -2.90 2.68 18.57
C ASP A 178 -2.51 1.38 17.84
N ALA A 179 -2.88 1.24 16.56
CA ALA A 179 -2.37 0.16 15.72
C ALA A 179 -0.85 0.24 15.53
N THR A 180 -0.30 1.45 15.36
CA THR A 180 1.15 1.67 15.31
C THR A 180 1.84 1.18 16.56
N ARG A 181 1.34 1.58 17.75
CA ARG A 181 1.86 1.08 19.04
C ARG A 181 1.78 -0.45 19.12
N THR A 182 0.67 -1.02 18.67
CA THR A 182 0.42 -2.47 18.72
C THR A 182 1.39 -3.23 17.83
N LEU A 183 1.62 -2.76 16.60
CA LEU A 183 2.59 -3.35 15.68
C LEU A 183 4.01 -3.30 16.28
N LEU A 184 4.45 -2.14 16.77
CA LEU A 184 5.80 -1.98 17.33
C LEU A 184 6.00 -2.79 18.63
N ALA A 185 4.93 -3.06 19.38
CA ALA A 185 4.95 -3.90 20.57
C ALA A 185 4.69 -5.40 20.30
N SER A 186 4.41 -5.79 19.05
CA SER A 186 3.94 -7.14 18.70
C SER A 186 4.99 -8.25 18.85
N GLY A 187 6.27 -7.89 18.93
CA GLY A 187 7.38 -8.84 18.92
C GLY A 187 7.73 -9.41 17.53
N ALA A 188 6.97 -9.06 16.48
CA ALA A 188 7.38 -9.36 15.10
C ALA A 188 8.64 -8.54 14.73
N PRO A 189 9.55 -9.07 13.89
CA PRO A 189 10.64 -8.26 13.34
C PRO A 189 10.05 -7.16 12.44
N VAL A 190 10.26 -5.89 12.78
CA VAL A 190 9.75 -4.74 12.00
C VAL A 190 10.91 -3.96 11.39
N THR A 191 10.89 -3.82 10.07
CA THR A 191 11.76 -2.92 9.29
C THR A 191 10.95 -1.69 8.91
N LEU A 192 11.29 -0.54 9.49
CA LEU A 192 10.66 0.74 9.18
C LEU A 192 11.28 1.38 7.94
N PHE A 193 10.43 1.91 7.07
CA PHE A 193 10.77 2.85 6.00
C PHE A 193 10.14 4.22 6.32
N PRO A 194 10.74 4.99 7.25
CA PRO A 194 10.21 6.28 7.66
C PRO A 194 10.53 7.38 6.65
N LEU A 195 9.98 8.57 6.87
CA LEU A 195 10.29 9.79 6.11
C LEU A 195 11.80 10.09 6.06
N ASP A 196 12.54 9.73 7.11
CA ASP A 196 14.00 9.85 7.15
C ASP A 196 14.67 9.19 5.94
N VAL A 197 14.12 8.09 5.43
CA VAL A 197 14.63 7.37 4.26
C VAL A 197 14.02 7.91 2.98
N THR A 198 12.69 8.06 2.95
CA THR A 198 11.97 8.37 1.70
C THR A 198 12.19 9.81 1.23
N ASN A 199 12.50 10.75 2.14
CA ASN A 199 12.86 12.13 1.79
C ASN A 199 14.14 12.22 0.92
N HIS A 200 15.00 11.19 0.92
CA HIS A 200 16.23 11.17 0.13
C HIS A 200 16.08 10.66 -1.31
N VAL A 201 14.89 10.18 -1.71
CA VAL A 201 14.62 9.62 -3.05
C VAL A 201 13.48 10.36 -3.76
N PRO A 202 13.61 11.67 -4.00
CA PRO A 202 12.55 12.46 -4.60
C PRO A 202 12.22 12.01 -6.03
N VAL A 203 10.91 11.96 -6.33
CA VAL A 203 10.43 11.86 -7.71
C VAL A 203 10.59 13.24 -8.38
N THR A 204 11.53 13.34 -9.31
CA THR A 204 11.86 14.60 -10.00
C THR A 204 11.33 14.64 -11.43
N MET A 205 11.28 15.83 -12.03
CA MET A 205 10.98 15.97 -13.47
C MET A 205 11.98 15.21 -14.35
N ALA A 206 13.26 15.14 -13.96
CA ALA A 206 14.26 14.36 -14.68
C ALA A 206 13.94 12.86 -14.65
N TRP A 207 13.43 12.35 -13.53
CA TRP A 207 12.95 10.97 -13.43
C TRP A 207 11.73 10.72 -14.30
N LEU A 208 10.72 11.60 -14.28
CA LEU A 208 9.55 11.51 -15.17
C LEU A 208 9.95 11.51 -16.65
N GLN A 209 10.92 12.34 -17.04
CA GLN A 209 11.46 12.34 -18.41
C GLN A 209 12.13 11.02 -18.78
N ARG A 210 12.78 10.33 -17.83
CA ARG A 210 13.34 8.99 -18.07
C ARG A 210 12.25 7.96 -18.33
N LEU A 211 11.16 7.98 -17.55
CA LEU A 211 9.99 7.12 -17.80
C LEU A 211 9.39 7.42 -19.17
N ALA A 212 9.25 8.70 -19.54
CA ALA A 212 8.72 9.10 -20.83
C ALA A 212 9.55 8.61 -22.03
N ARG A 213 10.89 8.58 -21.92
CA ARG A 213 11.78 7.99 -22.95
C ARG A 213 11.57 6.49 -23.12
N GLN A 214 11.07 5.83 -22.08
CA GLN A 214 10.79 4.39 -22.04
C GLN A 214 9.31 4.06 -22.20
N ARG A 215 8.46 5.02 -22.61
CA ARG A 215 6.99 4.84 -22.72
C ARG A 215 6.54 3.70 -23.64
N ALA A 216 7.43 3.16 -24.46
CA ALA A 216 7.14 1.95 -25.24
C ALA A 216 6.95 0.71 -24.34
N HIS A 217 7.50 0.73 -23.13
CA HIS A 217 7.26 -0.27 -22.09
C HIS A 217 6.01 0.11 -21.30
N SER A 218 5.02 -0.78 -21.27
CA SER A 218 3.72 -0.53 -20.64
C SER A 218 3.81 -0.16 -19.16
N LEU A 219 4.76 -0.74 -18.40
CA LEU A 219 4.96 -0.40 -16.98
C LEU A 219 5.57 0.99 -16.79
N SER A 220 6.51 1.38 -17.66
CA SER A 220 7.08 2.72 -17.63
C SER A 220 6.04 3.78 -18.00
N ASP A 221 5.18 3.50 -18.98
CA ASP A 221 4.08 4.38 -19.36
C ASP A 221 3.03 4.50 -18.24
N PHE A 222 2.60 3.37 -17.66
CA PHE A 222 1.69 3.34 -16.51
C PHE A 222 2.25 4.13 -15.32
N ALA A 223 3.48 3.83 -14.90
CA ALA A 223 4.13 4.53 -13.79
C ALA A 223 4.28 6.03 -14.08
N GLY A 224 4.61 6.41 -15.32
CA GLY A 224 4.71 7.81 -15.73
C GLY A 224 3.37 8.54 -15.63
N GLN A 225 2.28 7.93 -16.08
CA GLN A 225 0.92 8.49 -15.95
C GLN A 225 0.51 8.62 -14.48
N CYS A 226 0.81 7.61 -13.66
CA CYS A 226 0.55 7.63 -12.23
C CYS A 226 1.30 8.77 -11.53
N TRP A 227 2.62 8.84 -11.65
CA TRP A 227 3.41 9.89 -11.01
C TRP A 227 3.03 11.31 -11.48
N ALA A 228 2.66 11.49 -12.75
CA ALA A 228 2.19 12.79 -13.26
C ALA A 228 0.95 13.33 -12.52
N MET A 229 0.12 12.47 -11.91
CA MET A 229 -1.03 12.90 -11.11
C MET A 229 -0.65 13.46 -9.73
N THR A 230 0.58 13.20 -9.28
CA THR A 230 1.06 13.64 -7.96
C THR A 230 1.77 14.99 -7.99
N VAL A 231 1.89 15.62 -9.17
CA VAL A 231 2.63 16.88 -9.35
C VAL A 231 2.12 18.03 -8.49
N GLY A 232 0.82 18.04 -8.17
CA GLY A 232 0.22 19.04 -7.27
C GLY A 232 0.35 18.72 -5.78
N VAL A 233 0.96 17.59 -5.40
CA VAL A 233 0.98 17.08 -4.02
C VAL A 233 2.40 16.87 -3.51
N ILE A 234 3.32 16.38 -4.34
CA ILE A 234 4.71 16.14 -3.92
C ILE A 234 5.57 17.37 -4.22
N PRO A 235 6.29 17.95 -3.23
CA PRO A 235 7.07 19.18 -3.40
C PRO A 235 8.26 19.09 -4.39
N ALA A 236 8.68 17.87 -4.75
CA ALA A 236 9.93 17.59 -5.43
C ALA A 236 9.94 17.85 -6.96
N TYR A 237 8.84 18.38 -7.51
CA TYR A 237 8.73 18.70 -8.94
C TYR A 237 9.22 20.10 -9.32
N ALA A 238 9.58 20.94 -8.35
CA ALA A 238 10.08 22.29 -8.53
C ALA A 238 11.55 22.34 -9.00
#